data_AF-A0A2P7Q236-F1
#
_entry.id   AF-A0A2P7Q236-F1
#
_cell.length_a   1.000
_cell.length_b   1.000
_cell.length_c   1.000
_cell.angle_alpha   90.00
_cell.angle_beta   90.00
_cell.angle_gamma   90.00
#
_symmetry.space_group_name_H-M   'P 1'
#
loop_
_entity.id
_entity.type
_entity.pdbx_description
1 polymer ?
#
loop_
_entity_poly.entity_id
_entity_poly.type
_entity_poly.pdbx_seq_one_letter_code
_entity_poly.pdbx_strand_id
1 'polypeptide(L)'
;MKLLKKLSFFSLFLSICMVLSACNLKGEEYRNKTSNSKVETVNFKDDSKLAKDTINLSKTFGLKDVKSIKINYQGYASVGSSKGSSNNKNSKAISDYIVWGKEIKSNDPYVINQILYYLNYTEKVKSEKNYNDEINRLNSDLKKIKEGDMLANKEKLKKYQGYPIYNGSKKITPEKFNPVITLKSSDGNKVDIPFLLDSSESVVLIDNNIKALSRYATVYLENLIDQDDINTEFSSDIYKIAKQNKLKINFRGEDLELKLPKDFKEDTYGDRYNLFWAYVNDLLKTENDSKDGLEKYKNQKIVLEKYYVSKANFSSLNYDNEKKSYYKINDPAAIVAIRVNDKLIGKFMYGISYPQDVVRLDGKNLMEVTNKSYSDWLSTIMRNDEDSQELAKLSSVDLIKKYYTMLDAGDNNANKLWLAELSAVSGKVSQQVNQEVDEFKDNVEYLLIGDIKKSEIDASSLEAITPEDHIESFTTDIDVKFKKEISILNGQDSPIITLVKLDNNKGYRIVGKGH
;
A
#
# COMPACT_ATOMS: atom_id res chain seq x y z
N MET A 1 0.51 -41.10 -19.36
CA MET A 1 1.09 -40.09 -20.28
C MET A 1 0.42 -38.76 -19.95
N LYS A 2 1.08 -37.66 -19.62
CA LYS A 2 2.42 -37.32 -19.17
C LYS A 2 2.29 -35.82 -18.86
N LEU A 3 2.74 -35.41 -17.67
CA LEU A 3 3.14 -34.06 -17.27
C LEU A 3 2.58 -32.87 -18.09
N LEU A 4 1.58 -32.17 -17.56
CA LEU A 4 1.43 -30.72 -17.73
C LEU A 4 0.46 -30.12 -16.69
N LYS A 5 0.59 -30.54 -15.42
CA LYS A 5 0.28 -29.67 -14.28
C LYS A 5 1.45 -28.68 -14.15
N LYS A 6 1.54 -27.70 -15.05
CA LYS A 6 2.41 -26.52 -14.89
C LYS A 6 1.66 -25.58 -13.94
N LEU A 7 2.20 -25.28 -12.75
CA LEU A 7 3.10 -24.13 -12.56
C LEU A 7 2.54 -22.84 -13.18
N SER A 8 1.49 -22.29 -12.56
CA SER A 8 1.15 -20.85 -12.61
C SER A 8 0.10 -20.52 -11.54
N PHE A 9 0.49 -20.53 -10.28
CA PHE A 9 -0.21 -19.79 -9.21
C PHE A 9 0.81 -19.05 -8.32
N PHE A 10 1.97 -18.73 -8.91
CA PHE A 10 3.08 -18.03 -8.28
C PHE A 10 3.26 -16.71 -9.04
N SER A 11 2.40 -15.72 -8.76
CA SER A 11 2.63 -14.30 -9.12
C SER A 11 1.56 -13.31 -8.62
N LEU A 12 0.47 -13.75 -7.99
CA LEU A 12 -0.47 -12.79 -7.38
C LEU A 12 0.09 -12.34 -6.02
N PHE A 13 0.11 -11.03 -5.77
CA PHE A 13 0.69 -10.32 -4.60
C PHE A 13 2.19 -9.99 -4.64
N LEU A 14 2.74 -9.76 -5.83
CA LEU A 14 3.99 -9.00 -6.00
C LEU A 14 3.72 -7.56 -6.47
N SER A 15 2.84 -6.78 -5.80
CA SER A 15 2.71 -5.32 -6.06
C SER A 15 1.87 -4.49 -5.05
N ILE A 16 1.56 -4.96 -3.83
CA ILE A 16 0.79 -4.11 -2.87
C ILE A 16 1.67 -3.13 -2.07
N CYS A 17 2.98 -3.12 -2.28
CA CYS A 17 3.87 -2.06 -1.78
C CYS A 17 4.22 -0.99 -2.85
N MET A 18 3.57 -0.97 -4.01
CA MET A 18 3.83 0.00 -5.07
C MET A 18 2.53 0.73 -5.44
N VAL A 19 2.62 2.06 -5.65
CA VAL A 19 1.53 3.05 -5.83
C VAL A 19 1.00 3.54 -4.46
N LEU A 20 1.53 4.62 -3.89
CA LEU A 20 1.25 6.01 -4.28
C LEU A 20 2.40 6.96 -3.87
N SER A 21 3.54 6.90 -4.55
CA SER A 21 4.33 8.12 -4.77
C SER A 21 3.78 8.79 -6.03
N ALA A 22 3.21 9.98 -5.86
CA ALA A 22 2.70 10.87 -6.91
C ALA A 22 1.41 10.42 -7.64
N CYS A 23 0.25 10.57 -6.99
CA CYS A 23 -0.92 11.03 -7.73
C CYS A 23 -0.69 12.51 -8.08
N ASN A 24 -0.41 12.79 -9.35
CA ASN A 24 -0.58 14.12 -9.94
C ASN A 24 -2.06 14.51 -9.86
N LEU A 25 -2.47 15.03 -8.71
CA LEU A 25 -3.75 15.70 -8.53
C LEU A 25 -3.64 17.08 -9.18
N LYS A 26 -4.10 17.20 -10.43
CA LYS A 26 -4.58 18.49 -10.94
C LYS A 26 -5.77 18.88 -10.05
N GLY A 27 -5.56 19.70 -9.03
CA GLY A 27 -6.66 20.21 -8.22
C GLY A 27 -6.31 20.99 -6.97
N GLU A 28 -5.41 20.51 -6.11
CA GLU A 28 -5.07 21.19 -4.85
C GLU A 28 -3.60 20.94 -4.47
N GLU A 29 -2.85 22.00 -4.14
CA GLU A 29 -1.46 21.92 -3.70
C GLU A 29 -1.37 21.23 -2.32
N TYR A 30 -0.96 19.95 -2.31
CA TYR A 30 -0.52 19.29 -1.09
C TYR A 30 0.83 19.87 -0.67
N ARG A 31 0.93 20.32 0.58
CA ARG A 31 2.21 20.76 1.16
C ARG A 31 2.55 19.84 2.32
N ASN A 32 3.58 19.03 2.14
CA ASN A 32 4.27 18.39 3.25
C ASN A 32 4.97 19.50 4.05
N LYS A 33 4.67 19.61 5.34
CA LYS A 33 5.37 20.52 6.24
C LYS A 33 5.68 19.77 7.52
N THR A 34 6.91 19.95 8.00
CA THR A 34 7.23 19.82 9.41
C THR A 34 6.47 20.92 10.15
N SER A 35 5.35 20.55 10.80
CA SER A 35 4.56 21.53 11.56
C SER A 35 5.31 21.90 12.84
N ASN A 36 5.45 23.21 13.09
CA ASN A 36 5.85 23.74 14.40
C ASN A 36 4.65 23.63 15.35
N SER A 37 4.30 22.40 15.74
CA SER A 37 3.16 22.15 16.63
C SER A 37 3.53 22.60 18.05
N LYS A 38 2.56 23.16 18.78
CA LYS A 38 2.68 23.42 20.24
C LYS A 38 2.30 22.19 21.08
N VAL A 39 2.15 21.03 20.46
CA VAL A 39 1.78 19.80 21.15
C VAL A 39 2.99 19.33 21.98
N GLU A 40 2.74 18.96 23.23
CA GLU A 40 3.79 18.40 24.09
C GLU A 40 4.31 17.10 23.48
N THR A 41 5.64 16.94 23.40
CA THR A 41 6.28 15.77 22.79
C THR A 41 7.00 14.92 23.82
N VAL A 42 7.17 13.64 23.50
CA VAL A 42 7.93 12.71 24.35
C VAL A 42 9.43 12.93 24.16
N ASN A 43 10.14 13.13 25.27
CA ASN A 43 11.60 13.22 25.25
C ASN A 43 12.24 11.84 25.51
N PHE A 44 12.82 11.25 24.46
CA PHE A 44 13.55 9.98 24.56
C PHE A 44 15.04 10.13 24.92
N LYS A 45 15.60 11.35 24.90
CA LYS A 45 17.03 11.57 25.14
C LYS A 45 17.45 11.19 26.56
N ASP A 46 16.54 11.36 27.51
CA ASP A 46 16.77 11.10 28.94
C ASP A 46 16.13 9.77 29.41
N ASP A 47 15.63 8.94 28.49
CA ASP A 47 15.05 7.64 28.84
C ASP A 47 16.15 6.64 29.22
N SER A 48 16.35 6.49 30.53
CA SER A 48 17.37 5.59 31.09
C SER A 48 17.18 4.12 30.73
N LYS A 49 15.94 3.67 30.45
CA LYS A 49 15.68 2.30 30.04
C LYS A 49 16.08 2.12 28.58
N LEU A 50 15.65 3.03 27.71
CA LEU A 50 16.02 3.04 26.29
C LEU A 50 17.55 3.09 26.11
N ALA A 51 18.23 3.91 26.92
CA ALA A 51 19.70 4.01 26.90
C ALA A 51 20.38 2.67 27.26
N LYS A 52 19.90 1.99 28.31
CA LYS A 52 20.40 0.67 28.72
C LYS A 52 20.15 -0.39 27.66
N ASP A 53 18.94 -0.42 27.09
CA ASP A 53 18.56 -1.36 26.04
C ASP A 53 19.44 -1.17 24.79
N THR A 54 19.69 0.09 24.40
CA THR A 54 20.56 0.43 23.27
C THR A 54 21.99 -0.06 23.49
N ILE A 55 22.56 0.15 24.68
CA ILE A 55 23.91 -0.35 25.03
C ILE A 55 23.95 -1.87 24.95
N ASN A 56 22.93 -2.56 25.47
CA ASN A 56 22.91 -4.03 25.45
C ASN A 56 22.82 -4.58 24.02
N LEU A 57 21.97 -4.00 23.17
CA LEU A 57 21.84 -4.40 21.77
C LEU A 57 23.10 -4.08 20.93
N SER A 58 23.83 -3.02 21.29
CA SER A 58 25.07 -2.61 20.60
C SER A 58 26.19 -3.64 20.75
N LYS A 59 26.26 -4.33 21.90
CA LYS A 59 27.29 -5.32 22.21
C LYS A 59 27.31 -6.49 21.24
N THR A 60 26.16 -6.86 20.68
CA THR A 60 26.04 -7.92 19.65
C THR A 60 26.85 -7.58 18.40
N PHE A 61 27.10 -6.31 18.14
CA PHE A 61 27.92 -5.83 17.02
C PHE A 61 29.35 -5.46 17.46
N GLY A 62 29.78 -5.88 18.66
CA GLY A 62 31.11 -5.53 19.19
C GLY A 62 31.28 -4.04 19.52
N LEU A 63 30.17 -3.28 19.62
CA LEU A 63 30.19 -1.86 19.95
C LEU A 63 29.80 -1.65 21.41
N LYS A 64 30.47 -0.73 22.11
CA LYS A 64 30.13 -0.35 23.49
C LYS A 64 28.79 0.39 23.58
N ASP A 65 28.46 1.14 22.54
CA ASP A 65 27.24 1.90 22.34
C ASP A 65 27.06 2.22 20.85
N VAL A 66 25.90 2.74 20.47
CA VAL A 66 25.65 3.34 19.16
C VAL A 66 25.05 4.72 19.39
N LYS A 67 25.64 5.73 18.76
CA LYS A 67 25.24 7.15 18.86
C LYS A 67 24.69 7.71 17.57
N SER A 68 24.95 7.07 16.45
CA SER A 68 24.36 7.43 15.18
C SER A 68 24.29 6.24 14.25
N ILE A 69 23.26 6.26 13.41
CA ILE A 69 23.06 5.34 12.30
C ILE A 69 23.13 6.10 10.99
N LYS A 70 23.56 5.41 9.94
CA LYS A 70 23.45 5.87 8.56
C LYS A 70 23.00 4.69 7.70
N ILE A 71 21.95 4.87 6.91
CA ILE A 71 21.48 3.89 5.92
C ILE A 71 21.81 4.44 4.55
N ASN A 72 22.65 3.73 3.79
CA ASN A 72 22.77 3.94 2.36
C ASN A 72 21.90 2.89 1.68
N TYR A 73 20.71 3.27 1.28
CA TYR A 73 19.84 2.40 0.50
C TYR A 73 20.24 2.42 -0.97
N GLN A 74 20.23 1.24 -1.59
CA GLN A 74 20.28 1.08 -3.03
C GLN A 74 19.20 0.08 -3.45
N GLY A 75 18.23 0.54 -4.23
CA GLY A 75 17.16 -0.28 -4.81
C GLY A 75 17.42 -0.58 -6.27
N TYR A 76 16.89 -1.67 -6.79
CA TYR A 76 16.93 -2.01 -8.20
C TYR A 76 15.54 -2.50 -8.66
N ALA A 77 15.23 -2.34 -9.95
CA ALA A 77 14.03 -2.89 -10.55
C ALA A 77 14.41 -3.69 -11.79
N SER A 78 13.71 -4.80 -12.00
CA SER A 78 13.79 -5.63 -13.20
C SER A 78 12.50 -5.44 -14.01
N VAL A 79 12.61 -4.89 -15.20
CA VAL A 79 11.51 -4.62 -16.13
C VAL A 79 11.37 -5.81 -17.07
N GLY A 80 10.80 -6.90 -16.56
CA GLY A 80 10.56 -8.19 -17.23
C GLY A 80 10.83 -8.26 -18.74
N SER A 81 11.63 -9.24 -19.15
CA SER A 81 11.78 -9.60 -20.55
C SER A 81 10.42 -10.03 -21.10
N SER A 82 9.73 -9.15 -21.84
CA SER A 82 8.77 -9.65 -22.82
C SER A 82 9.55 -10.58 -23.74
N LYS A 83 9.06 -11.82 -23.90
CA LYS A 83 9.53 -12.75 -24.93
C LYS A 83 9.15 -12.18 -26.30
N GLY A 84 9.75 -11.07 -26.68
CA GLY A 84 9.61 -10.41 -27.97
C GLY A 84 10.89 -10.59 -28.75
N SER A 85 10.82 -11.41 -29.78
CA SER A 85 11.77 -11.59 -30.88
C SER A 85 12.68 -10.37 -31.13
N SER A 86 13.93 -10.41 -30.69
CA SER A 86 15.01 -9.68 -31.38
C SER A 86 16.16 -10.62 -31.67
N ASN A 87 16.40 -10.87 -32.96
CA ASN A 87 17.46 -11.74 -33.48
C ASN A 87 18.87 -11.11 -33.39
N ASN A 88 19.03 -9.99 -32.70
CA ASN A 88 20.34 -9.39 -32.50
C ASN A 88 20.98 -9.96 -31.24
N LYS A 89 22.04 -10.77 -31.40
CA LYS A 89 22.85 -11.29 -30.28
C LYS A 89 23.46 -10.19 -29.43
N ASN A 90 23.59 -8.97 -29.98
CA ASN A 90 24.05 -7.77 -29.26
C ASN A 90 22.91 -6.92 -28.68
N SER A 91 21.65 -7.26 -28.96
CA SER A 91 20.46 -6.63 -28.36
C SER A 91 19.73 -7.55 -27.39
N LYS A 92 20.41 -8.62 -26.91
CA LYS A 92 19.94 -9.39 -25.76
C LYS A 92 19.99 -8.48 -24.54
N ALA A 93 18.86 -7.78 -24.43
CA ALA A 93 18.31 -6.99 -23.36
C ALA A 93 19.30 -6.62 -22.28
N ILE A 94 19.60 -5.33 -22.21
CA ILE A 94 19.61 -4.63 -20.92
C ILE A 94 18.45 -5.20 -20.14
N SER A 95 18.72 -6.07 -19.19
CA SER A 95 17.78 -6.35 -18.13
C SER A 95 17.71 -5.11 -17.25
N ASP A 96 17.15 -4.04 -17.79
CA ASP A 96 16.19 -3.26 -17.03
C ASP A 96 16.66 -2.44 -15.81
N TYR A 97 17.97 -2.28 -15.60
CA TYR A 97 18.49 -1.67 -14.37
C TYR A 97 18.31 -0.16 -14.28
N ILE A 98 17.47 0.25 -13.33
CA ILE A 98 17.60 1.54 -12.67
C ILE A 98 17.97 1.24 -11.23
N VAL A 99 19.09 1.82 -10.77
CA VAL A 99 19.44 1.81 -9.35
C VAL A 99 19.01 3.13 -8.76
N TRP A 100 18.25 3.08 -7.67
CA TRP A 100 17.91 4.26 -6.87
C TRP A 100 18.73 4.25 -5.60
N GLY A 101 19.24 5.40 -5.22
CA GLY A 101 19.99 5.61 -4.00
C GLY A 101 19.27 6.58 -3.09
N LYS A 102 19.28 6.28 -1.79
CA LYS A 102 18.88 7.23 -0.74
C LYS A 102 19.81 7.09 0.45
N GLU A 103 20.17 8.21 1.05
CA GLU A 103 20.94 8.25 2.28
C GLU A 103 20.03 8.76 3.40
N ILE A 104 20.03 8.06 4.53
CA ILE A 104 19.26 8.40 5.72
C ILE A 104 20.20 8.40 6.90
N LYS A 105 20.08 9.40 7.78
CA LYS A 105 20.91 9.53 8.99
C LYS A 105 20.02 9.79 10.18
N SER A 106 20.38 9.21 11.32
CA SER A 106 19.73 9.56 12.58
C SER A 106 20.72 9.42 13.73
N ASN A 107 20.62 10.34 14.69
CA ASN A 107 21.23 10.27 16.01
C ASN A 107 20.17 10.14 17.11
N ASP A 108 18.91 9.91 16.73
CA ASP A 108 17.82 9.80 17.68
C ASP A 108 17.92 8.46 18.44
N PRO A 109 17.95 8.48 19.79
CA PRO A 109 18.08 7.26 20.59
C PRO A 109 16.99 6.23 20.35
N TYR A 110 15.76 6.67 20.02
CA TYR A 110 14.63 5.80 19.77
C TYR A 110 14.78 5.06 18.44
N VAL A 111 15.13 5.76 17.36
CA VAL A 111 15.40 5.16 16.04
C VAL A 111 16.57 4.19 16.11
N ILE A 112 17.67 4.60 16.75
CA ILE A 112 18.85 3.76 16.94
C ILE A 112 18.46 2.47 17.67
N ASN A 113 17.70 2.58 18.76
CA ASN A 113 17.24 1.43 19.51
C ASN A 113 16.36 0.50 18.66
N GLN A 114 15.43 1.04 17.86
CA GLN A 114 14.57 0.22 17.00
C GLN A 114 15.36 -0.53 15.92
N ILE A 115 16.30 0.14 15.23
CA ILE A 115 17.15 -0.55 14.25
C ILE A 115 17.96 -1.65 14.92
N LEU A 116 18.61 -1.35 16.05
CA LEU A 116 19.40 -2.34 16.76
C LEU A 116 18.55 -3.53 17.22
N TYR A 117 17.34 -3.27 17.71
CA TYR A 117 16.38 -4.31 18.06
C TYR A 117 16.13 -5.22 16.85
N TYR A 118 15.72 -4.66 15.72
CA TYR A 118 15.42 -5.47 14.53
C TYR A 118 16.61 -6.23 13.96
N LEU A 119 17.82 -5.67 14.04
CA LEU A 119 19.04 -6.37 13.62
C LEU A 119 19.46 -7.49 14.60
N ASN A 120 19.04 -7.43 15.86
CA ASN A 120 19.31 -8.49 16.85
C ASN A 120 18.31 -9.65 16.75
N TYR A 121 17.08 -9.40 16.30
CA TYR A 121 16.00 -10.40 16.22
C TYR A 121 15.75 -10.85 14.77
N THR A 122 16.81 -11.36 14.13
CA THR A 122 16.77 -11.93 12.78
C THR A 122 16.37 -13.41 12.78
N GLU A 123 15.85 -13.88 11.65
CA GLU A 123 15.46 -15.26 11.40
C GLU A 123 16.51 -15.98 10.53
N LYS A 124 16.41 -17.31 10.42
CA LYS A 124 17.22 -18.07 9.46
C LYS A 124 16.67 -17.86 8.06
N VAL A 125 17.55 -17.62 7.09
CA VAL A 125 17.16 -17.53 5.67
C VAL A 125 16.67 -18.88 5.15
N LYS A 126 15.74 -18.83 4.19
CA LYS A 126 15.26 -20.04 3.49
C LYS A 126 16.28 -20.57 2.47
N SER A 127 17.10 -19.70 1.86
CA SER A 127 18.15 -20.07 0.91
C SER A 127 19.27 -19.02 0.83
N GLU A 128 20.46 -19.33 1.36
CA GLU A 128 21.64 -18.45 1.30
C GLU A 128 22.15 -18.20 -0.14
N LYS A 129 21.93 -19.17 -1.04
CA LYS A 129 22.41 -19.12 -2.42
C LYS A 129 21.83 -17.93 -3.19
N ASN A 130 20.58 -17.58 -2.92
CA ASN A 130 19.85 -16.55 -3.67
C ASN A 130 20.45 -15.15 -3.47
N TYR A 131 20.87 -14.81 -2.25
CA TYR A 131 21.46 -13.49 -1.96
C TYR A 131 22.80 -13.28 -2.68
N ASN A 132 23.72 -14.24 -2.54
CA ASN A 132 25.05 -14.12 -3.14
C ASN A 132 24.98 -14.10 -4.67
N ASP A 133 24.14 -14.96 -5.26
CA ASP A 133 23.93 -14.99 -6.71
C ASP A 133 23.37 -13.64 -7.20
N GLU A 134 22.42 -13.04 -6.48
CA GLU A 134 21.81 -11.76 -6.83
C GLU A 134 22.79 -10.59 -6.75
N ILE A 135 23.53 -10.45 -5.64
CA ILE A 135 24.54 -9.39 -5.49
C ILE A 135 25.66 -9.52 -6.53
N ASN A 136 26.11 -10.75 -6.83
CA ASN A 136 27.14 -10.98 -7.84
C ASN A 136 26.64 -10.64 -9.25
N ARG A 137 25.39 -11.01 -9.56
CA ARG A 137 24.71 -10.69 -10.81
C ARG A 137 24.62 -9.17 -11.00
N LEU A 138 24.10 -8.45 -10.01
CA LEU A 138 23.96 -6.99 -10.04
C LEU A 138 25.30 -6.28 -10.26
N ASN A 139 26.35 -6.70 -9.55
CA ASN A 139 27.68 -6.11 -9.69
C ASN A 139 28.33 -6.41 -11.05
N SER A 140 28.15 -7.62 -11.58
CA SER A 140 28.62 -8.00 -12.92
C SER A 140 27.98 -7.12 -14.00
N ASP A 141 26.68 -6.85 -13.88
CA ASP A 141 25.97 -6.04 -14.86
C ASP A 141 26.31 -4.55 -14.74
N LEU A 142 26.48 -4.01 -13.53
CA LEU A 142 27.00 -2.65 -13.33
C LEU A 142 28.38 -2.45 -13.98
N LYS A 143 29.25 -3.45 -13.89
CA LYS A 143 30.58 -3.42 -14.53
C LYS A 143 30.47 -3.32 -16.05
N LYS A 144 29.67 -4.18 -16.70
CA LYS A 144 29.46 -4.15 -18.16
C LYS A 144 28.87 -2.84 -18.66
N ILE A 145 27.97 -2.24 -17.87
CA ILE A 145 27.40 -0.92 -18.18
C ILE A 145 28.50 0.15 -18.19
N LYS A 146 29.41 0.13 -17.19
CA LYS A 146 30.54 1.06 -17.10
C LYS A 146 31.51 0.89 -18.27
N GLU A 147 31.72 -0.34 -18.72
CA GLU A 147 32.62 -0.70 -19.83
C GLU A 147 32.02 -0.36 -21.21
N GLY A 148 30.75 0.04 -21.28
CA GLY A 148 30.05 0.35 -22.54
C GLY A 148 29.57 -0.88 -23.30
N ASP A 149 29.79 -2.07 -22.76
CA ASP A 149 29.37 -3.37 -23.30
C ASP A 149 27.86 -3.60 -23.18
N MET A 150 27.17 -2.76 -22.39
CA MET A 150 25.71 -2.72 -22.27
C MET A 150 25.19 -1.28 -22.43
N LEU A 151 24.39 -1.04 -23.46
CA LEU A 151 23.78 0.28 -23.73
C LEU A 151 22.41 0.40 -23.08
N ALA A 152 22.24 1.19 -22.01
CA ALA A 152 20.95 1.33 -21.33
C ALA A 152 19.79 1.70 -22.30
N ASN A 153 18.66 0.98 -22.24
CA ASN A 153 17.51 1.21 -23.14
C ASN A 153 16.86 2.57 -22.85
N LYS A 154 17.19 3.59 -23.65
CA LYS A 154 16.75 4.98 -23.47
C LYS A 154 15.23 5.16 -23.43
N GLU A 155 14.45 4.33 -24.13
CA GLU A 155 12.99 4.41 -24.17
C GLU A 155 12.33 3.81 -22.92
N LYS A 156 12.72 2.60 -22.50
CA LYS A 156 12.30 2.05 -21.19
C LYS A 156 12.73 2.97 -20.06
N LEU A 157 13.95 3.52 -20.11
CA LEU A 157 14.45 4.49 -19.15
C LEU A 157 13.59 5.75 -19.07
N LYS A 158 13.06 6.28 -20.19
CA LYS A 158 12.11 7.41 -20.17
C LYS A 158 10.80 7.06 -19.46
N LYS A 159 10.29 5.83 -19.59
CA LYS A 159 9.07 5.38 -18.89
C LYS A 159 9.23 5.40 -17.36
N TYR A 160 10.42 5.08 -16.85
CA TYR A 160 10.71 5.03 -15.41
C TYR A 160 11.43 6.29 -14.87
N GLN A 161 11.78 7.26 -15.74
CA GLN A 161 12.53 8.48 -15.39
C GLN A 161 11.81 9.40 -14.39
N GLY A 162 10.51 9.21 -14.15
CA GLY A 162 9.70 10.01 -13.22
C GLY A 162 9.27 9.30 -11.93
N TYR A 163 9.62 8.02 -11.74
CA TYR A 163 9.10 7.21 -10.63
C TYR A 163 10.23 6.83 -9.66
N PRO A 164 10.46 7.62 -8.59
CA PRO A 164 11.22 7.10 -7.45
C PRO A 164 10.44 5.96 -6.78
N ILE A 165 11.13 4.88 -6.38
CA ILE A 165 10.49 3.78 -5.61
C ILE A 165 10.06 4.29 -4.24
N TYR A 166 10.90 5.10 -3.60
CA TYR A 166 10.64 5.74 -2.31
C TYR A 166 10.85 7.24 -2.43
N ASN A 167 10.08 8.04 -1.68
CA ASN A 167 10.17 9.49 -1.71
C ASN A 167 11.61 9.99 -1.48
N GLY A 168 12.02 11.06 -2.15
CA GLY A 168 13.38 11.61 -2.06
C GLY A 168 14.52 10.76 -2.65
N SER A 169 14.25 9.53 -3.12
CA SER A 169 15.27 8.68 -3.75
C SER A 169 15.72 9.24 -5.09
N LYS A 170 17.01 9.10 -5.39
CA LYS A 170 17.60 9.59 -6.64
C LYS A 170 18.12 8.45 -7.47
N LYS A 171 17.97 8.55 -8.79
CA LYS A 171 18.65 7.62 -9.70
C LYS A 171 20.17 7.77 -9.55
N ILE A 172 20.86 6.65 -9.43
CA ILE A 172 22.32 6.58 -9.33
C ILE A 172 22.89 5.55 -10.31
N THR A 173 24.21 5.58 -10.48
CA THR A 173 24.98 4.55 -11.18
C THR A 173 26.19 4.23 -10.31
N PRO A 174 26.01 3.38 -9.28
CA PRO A 174 27.07 3.14 -8.32
C PRO A 174 28.17 2.27 -8.95
N GLU A 175 29.39 2.39 -8.43
CA GLU A 175 30.49 1.50 -8.84
C GLU A 175 30.25 0.05 -8.44
N LYS A 176 29.56 -0.14 -7.30
CA LYS A 176 29.17 -1.42 -6.74
C LYS A 176 27.79 -1.30 -6.12
N PHE A 177 26.93 -2.28 -6.36
CA PHE A 177 25.68 -2.45 -5.63
C PHE A 177 26.01 -2.86 -4.19
N ASN A 178 25.81 -1.93 -3.25
CA ASN A 178 26.17 -2.09 -1.84
C ASN A 178 25.26 -1.29 -0.89
N PRO A 179 23.98 -1.65 -0.79
CA PRO A 179 23.11 -1.22 0.30
C PRO A 179 23.71 -1.60 1.67
N VAL A 180 23.84 -0.62 2.57
CA VAL A 180 24.52 -0.81 3.88
C VAL A 180 23.89 0.03 5.00
N ILE A 181 23.80 -0.55 6.19
CA ILE A 181 23.51 0.14 7.45
C ILE A 181 24.82 0.30 8.22
N THR A 182 25.25 1.53 8.46
CA THR A 182 26.42 1.87 9.26
C THR A 182 26.00 2.23 10.67
N LEU A 183 26.50 1.50 11.66
CA LEU A 183 26.41 1.81 13.08
C LEU A 183 27.69 2.54 13.52
N LYS A 184 27.57 3.62 14.29
CA LYS A 184 28.73 4.34 14.84
C LYS A 184 28.58 4.58 16.34
N SER A 185 29.61 4.20 17.10
CA SER A 185 29.71 4.38 18.55
C SER A 185 30.24 5.77 18.96
N SER A 186 30.23 6.06 20.26
CA SER A 186 30.75 7.32 20.81
C SER A 186 32.27 7.47 20.75
N ASP A 187 33.04 6.38 20.71
CA ASP A 187 34.50 6.42 20.46
C ASP A 187 34.86 6.46 18.97
N GLY A 188 33.87 6.46 18.08
CA GLY A 188 34.09 6.56 16.65
C GLY A 188 34.31 5.22 15.94
N ASN A 189 34.30 4.09 16.65
CA ASN A 189 34.23 2.76 16.05
C ASN A 189 32.96 2.63 15.20
N LYS A 190 33.05 1.85 14.12
CA LYS A 190 31.96 1.66 13.17
C LYS A 190 31.82 0.21 12.77
N VAL A 191 30.58 -0.18 12.50
CA VAL A 191 30.23 -1.48 11.92
C VAL A 191 29.31 -1.22 10.74
N ASP A 192 29.69 -1.77 9.59
CA ASP A 192 28.89 -1.74 8.37
C ASP A 192 28.18 -3.08 8.21
N ILE A 193 26.86 -3.02 8.04
CA ILE A 193 25.97 -4.19 7.93
C ILE A 193 25.33 -4.12 6.55
N PRO A 194 25.85 -4.87 5.56
CA PRO A 194 25.22 -5.01 4.26
C PRO A 194 23.80 -5.57 4.41
N PHE A 195 22.86 -5.09 3.61
CA PHE A 195 21.48 -5.55 3.64
C PHE A 195 20.88 -5.60 2.25
N LEU A 196 19.84 -6.37 2.03
CA LEU A 196 19.06 -6.37 0.80
C LEU A 196 17.59 -6.39 1.17
N LEU A 197 16.82 -5.46 0.60
CA LEU A 197 15.37 -5.48 0.67
C LEU A 197 14.87 -6.08 -0.64
N ASP A 198 14.21 -7.23 -0.54
CA ASP A 198 13.59 -7.93 -1.67
C ASP A 198 12.16 -8.33 -1.29
N SER A 199 11.28 -8.28 -2.28
CA SER A 199 9.89 -8.71 -2.22
C SER A 199 9.70 -10.15 -1.71
N SER A 200 10.70 -11.02 -1.90
CA SER A 200 10.66 -12.43 -1.52
C SER A 200 11.25 -12.70 -0.13
N GLU A 201 12.41 -12.11 0.17
CA GLU A 201 13.09 -12.25 1.45
C GLU A 201 14.07 -11.08 1.65
N SER A 202 13.85 -10.27 2.69
CA SER A 202 14.78 -9.20 3.07
C SER A 202 15.84 -9.74 4.03
N VAL A 203 17.11 -9.40 3.81
CA VAL A 203 18.24 -10.02 4.52
C VAL A 203 19.29 -9.01 4.94
N VAL A 204 20.10 -9.38 5.94
CA VAL A 204 21.27 -8.66 6.44
C VAL A 204 22.47 -9.59 6.56
N LEU A 205 23.67 -9.05 6.39
CA LEU A 205 24.93 -9.78 6.60
C LEU A 205 25.54 -9.36 7.95
N ILE A 206 25.49 -10.27 8.92
CA ILE A 206 26.03 -10.05 10.28
C ILE A 206 27.03 -11.17 10.57
N ASP A 207 28.26 -10.81 10.94
CA ASP A 207 29.36 -11.76 11.20
C ASP A 207 29.59 -12.75 10.04
N ASN A 208 29.54 -12.24 8.80
CA ASN A 208 29.62 -13.03 7.56
C ASN A 208 28.50 -14.07 7.36
N ASN A 209 27.44 -14.04 8.17
CA ASN A 209 26.27 -14.90 8.03
C ASN A 209 25.10 -14.10 7.46
N ILE A 210 24.42 -14.67 6.47
CA ILE A 210 23.21 -14.08 5.89
C ILE A 210 22.03 -14.44 6.80
N LYS A 211 21.32 -13.44 7.28
CA LYS A 211 20.16 -13.61 8.16
C LYS A 211 18.93 -12.91 7.58
N ALA A 212 17.76 -13.53 7.71
CA ALA A 212 16.51 -12.94 7.27
C ALA A 212 16.05 -11.89 8.28
N LEU A 213 15.58 -10.76 7.77
CA LEU A 213 14.82 -9.80 8.56
C LEU A 213 13.39 -10.31 8.72
N SER A 214 12.84 -10.16 9.93
CA SER A 214 11.40 -10.39 10.11
C SER A 214 10.60 -9.44 9.21
N ARG A 215 9.35 -9.81 8.90
CA ARG A 215 8.42 -8.94 8.17
C ARG A 215 8.30 -7.55 8.82
N TYR A 216 8.25 -7.49 10.15
CA TYR A 216 8.18 -6.25 10.91
C TYR A 216 9.43 -5.36 10.73
N ALA A 217 10.61 -5.97 10.71
CA ALA A 217 11.87 -5.27 10.47
C ALA A 217 11.94 -4.73 9.04
N THR A 218 11.50 -5.54 8.08
CA THR A 218 11.45 -5.18 6.65
C THR A 218 10.57 -3.96 6.45
N VAL A 219 9.31 -4.03 6.88
CA VAL A 219 8.35 -2.92 6.74
C VAL A 219 8.83 -1.67 7.49
N TYR A 220 9.45 -1.83 8.66
CA TYR A 220 10.03 -0.69 9.37
C TYR A 220 11.14 0.01 8.56
N LEU A 221 12.07 -0.75 7.99
CA LEU A 221 13.14 -0.18 7.16
C LEU A 221 12.60 0.46 5.89
N GLU A 222 11.65 -0.18 5.19
CA GLU A 222 11.03 0.38 3.99
C GLU A 222 10.34 1.72 4.27
N ASN A 223 9.52 1.80 5.33
CA ASN A 223 8.86 3.06 5.64
C ASN A 223 9.84 4.12 6.14
N LEU A 224 10.91 3.74 6.84
CA LEU A 224 11.98 4.66 7.24
C LEU A 224 12.71 5.21 5.99
N ILE A 225 12.90 4.36 4.97
CA ILE A 225 13.47 4.76 3.66
C ILE A 225 12.52 5.66 2.89
N ASP A 226 11.21 5.53 3.07
CA ASP A 226 10.25 6.41 2.40
C ASP A 226 10.17 7.82 3.01
N GLN A 227 10.62 8.06 4.25
CA GLN A 227 10.54 9.40 4.86
C GLN A 227 11.60 10.36 4.32
N ASP A 228 11.27 11.63 4.04
CA ASP A 228 12.28 12.63 3.71
C ASP A 228 13.12 13.05 4.93
N ASP A 229 12.51 13.04 6.11
CA ASP A 229 13.17 13.26 7.40
C ASP A 229 12.65 12.29 8.47
N ILE A 230 13.52 11.80 9.34
CA ILE A 230 13.12 10.88 10.42
C ILE A 230 12.65 11.72 11.61
N ASN A 231 11.33 11.84 11.78
CA ASN A 231 10.73 12.49 12.93
C ASN A 231 10.39 11.49 14.05
N THR A 232 10.92 11.74 15.25
CA THR A 232 10.64 10.98 16.47
C THR A 232 9.98 11.79 17.58
N GLU A 233 9.58 13.02 17.28
CA GLU A 233 8.82 13.87 18.18
C GLU A 233 7.37 13.36 18.24
N PHE A 234 7.15 12.39 19.12
CA PHE A 234 5.82 11.83 19.31
C PHE A 234 4.99 12.73 20.21
N SER A 235 3.80 13.10 19.74
CA SER A 235 2.83 13.80 20.58
C SER A 235 2.50 12.96 21.84
N SER A 236 2.58 13.59 23.01
CA SER A 236 2.49 12.91 24.31
C SER A 236 1.14 12.22 24.51
N ASP A 237 0.07 12.82 23.98
CA ASP A 237 -1.29 12.27 23.94
C ASP A 237 -1.35 10.96 23.14
N ILE A 238 -0.82 10.93 21.92
CA ILE A 238 -0.80 9.75 21.06
C ILE A 238 0.10 8.66 21.64
N TYR A 239 1.26 9.02 22.19
CA TYR A 239 2.13 8.05 22.85
C TYR A 239 1.44 7.36 24.03
N LYS A 240 0.70 8.13 24.86
CA LYS A 240 -0.10 7.59 25.97
C LYS A 240 -1.21 6.68 25.47
N ILE A 241 -1.94 7.09 24.42
CA ILE A 241 -3.01 6.32 23.81
C ILE A 241 -2.47 4.99 23.23
N ALA A 242 -1.35 5.04 22.51
CA ALA A 242 -0.72 3.83 21.96
C ALA A 242 -0.35 2.85 23.09
N LYS A 243 0.26 3.35 24.18
CA LYS A 243 0.60 2.54 25.34
C LYS A 243 -0.63 1.91 26.01
N GLN A 244 -1.74 2.64 26.14
CA GLN A 244 -3.00 2.12 26.67
C GLN A 244 -3.57 0.97 25.80
N ASN A 245 -3.36 1.05 24.49
CA ASN A 245 -3.78 0.02 23.53
C ASN A 245 -2.70 -1.06 23.28
N LYS A 246 -1.61 -1.08 24.07
CA LYS A 246 -0.49 -2.02 23.93
C LYS A 246 0.20 -1.95 22.55
N LEU A 247 0.14 -0.79 21.90
CA LEU A 247 0.80 -0.51 20.63
C LEU A 247 2.15 0.16 20.89
N LYS A 248 3.18 -0.27 20.14
CA LYS A 248 4.52 0.33 20.17
C LYS A 248 4.73 1.15 18.91
N ILE A 249 4.81 2.47 19.07
CA ILE A 249 5.15 3.40 17.98
C ILE A 249 6.62 3.21 17.62
N ASN A 250 6.97 3.13 16.36
CA ASN A 250 8.36 3.02 15.88
C ASN A 250 8.95 4.37 15.48
N PHE A 251 8.17 5.15 14.74
CA PHE A 251 8.52 6.49 14.30
C PHE A 251 7.25 7.24 13.89
N ARG A 252 7.35 8.56 13.74
CA ARG A 252 6.31 9.43 13.23
C ARG A 252 6.66 9.77 11.79
N GLY A 253 5.70 9.57 10.90
CA GLY A 253 5.84 9.99 9.51
C GLY A 253 5.53 11.47 9.31
N GLU A 254 5.59 11.90 8.07
CA GLU A 254 5.20 13.26 7.71
C GLU A 254 3.72 13.56 7.99
N ASP A 255 3.46 14.79 8.41
CA ASP A 255 2.11 15.30 8.60
C ASP A 255 1.45 15.54 7.24
N LEU A 256 0.16 15.20 7.13
CA LEU A 256 -0.65 15.50 5.95
C LEU A 256 -1.70 16.55 6.30
N GLU A 257 -1.62 17.71 5.65
CA GLU A 257 -2.66 18.74 5.75
C GLU A 257 -3.73 18.55 4.67
N LEU A 258 -5.00 18.55 5.05
CA LEU A 258 -6.12 18.49 4.11
C LEU A 258 -7.36 19.19 4.66
N LYS A 259 -8.40 19.33 3.84
CA LYS A 259 -9.65 19.97 4.22
C LYS A 259 -10.77 18.94 4.28
N LEU A 260 -11.42 18.78 5.44
CA LEU A 260 -12.56 17.86 5.57
C LEU A 260 -13.66 18.23 4.57
N PRO A 261 -14.39 17.23 4.03
CA PRO A 261 -15.45 17.49 3.08
C PRO A 261 -16.58 18.31 3.70
N LYS A 262 -17.38 18.96 2.84
CA LYS A 262 -18.53 19.78 3.26
C LYS A 262 -19.67 18.92 3.82
N ASP A 263 -19.72 17.67 3.40
CA ASP A 263 -20.65 16.67 3.89
C ASP A 263 -20.01 15.28 3.92
N PHE A 264 -20.70 14.34 4.55
CA PHE A 264 -20.29 12.94 4.64
C PHE A 264 -21.31 12.08 3.88
N LYS A 265 -21.73 12.56 2.71
CA LYS A 265 -22.57 11.84 1.77
C LYS A 265 -21.85 11.77 0.44
N GLU A 266 -21.93 10.62 -0.20
CA GLU A 266 -21.19 10.36 -1.44
C GLU A 266 -22.17 10.31 -2.60
N ASP A 267 -21.89 11.08 -3.65
CA ASP A 267 -22.65 11.03 -4.90
C ASP A 267 -22.38 9.69 -5.60
N THR A 268 -23.32 9.20 -6.41
CA THR A 268 -23.19 7.91 -7.12
C THR A 268 -21.86 7.79 -7.85
N TYR A 269 -21.49 8.86 -8.56
CA TYR A 269 -20.25 8.99 -9.29
C TYR A 269 -19.24 9.96 -8.64
N GLY A 270 -19.31 10.15 -7.32
CA GLY A 270 -18.34 10.97 -6.58
C GLY A 270 -16.92 10.39 -6.59
N ASP A 271 -15.96 11.16 -6.08
CA ASP A 271 -14.54 10.81 -6.05
C ASP A 271 -14.15 9.96 -4.82
N ARG A 272 -15.16 9.48 -4.07
CA ARG A 272 -15.04 8.66 -2.86
C ARG A 272 -14.38 9.37 -1.68
N TYR A 273 -14.09 10.67 -1.78
CA TYR A 273 -13.49 11.42 -0.68
C TYR A 273 -14.45 11.57 0.50
N ASN A 274 -15.72 11.87 0.22
CA ASN A 274 -16.73 12.02 1.28
C ASN A 274 -17.01 10.67 1.94
N LEU A 275 -16.97 9.58 1.17
CA LEU A 275 -17.13 8.22 1.66
C LEU A 275 -16.06 7.83 2.69
N PHE A 276 -14.77 8.08 2.41
CA PHE A 276 -13.69 7.79 3.38
C PHE A 276 -13.92 8.52 4.70
N TRP A 277 -14.22 9.82 4.63
CA TRP A 277 -14.45 10.60 5.84
C TRP A 277 -15.76 10.26 6.55
N ALA A 278 -16.79 9.82 5.83
CA ALA A 278 -18.00 9.25 6.43
C ALA A 278 -17.68 8.00 7.24
N TYR A 279 -16.82 7.11 6.71
CA TYR A 279 -16.38 5.91 7.41
C TYR A 279 -15.65 6.27 8.70
N VAL A 280 -14.64 7.13 8.60
CA VAL A 280 -13.86 7.58 9.76
C VAL A 280 -14.76 8.28 10.78
N ASN A 281 -15.68 9.13 10.34
CA ASN A 281 -16.64 9.80 11.19
C ASN A 281 -17.51 8.82 12.00
N ASP A 282 -18.10 7.82 11.34
CA ASP A 282 -18.95 6.84 12.01
C ASP A 282 -18.16 5.88 12.90
N LEU A 283 -16.94 5.52 12.49
CA LEU A 283 -16.00 4.78 13.32
C LEU A 283 -15.71 5.53 14.63
N LEU A 284 -15.41 6.83 14.54
CA LEU A 284 -15.09 7.69 15.68
C LEU A 284 -16.28 7.90 16.63
N LYS A 285 -17.51 7.97 16.10
CA LYS A 285 -18.73 8.10 16.93
C LYS A 285 -18.90 6.92 17.90
N THR A 286 -18.28 5.77 17.62
CA THR A 286 -18.29 4.61 18.52
C THR A 286 -17.22 4.66 19.61
N GLU A 287 -16.32 5.64 19.59
CA GLU A 287 -15.30 5.87 20.61
C GLU A 287 -15.82 6.78 21.73
N ASN A 288 -15.34 6.55 22.96
CA ASN A 288 -15.82 7.30 24.13
C ASN A 288 -15.45 8.79 24.10
N ASP A 289 -14.30 9.13 23.53
CA ASP A 289 -13.74 10.48 23.49
C ASP A 289 -14.09 11.25 22.20
N SER A 290 -14.76 10.60 21.23
CA SER A 290 -15.11 11.19 19.93
C SER A 290 -16.57 10.89 19.51
N LYS A 291 -17.50 10.76 20.47
CA LYS A 291 -18.91 10.37 20.22
C LYS A 291 -19.68 11.27 19.23
N ASP A 292 -19.28 12.54 19.12
CA ASP A 292 -19.88 13.48 18.14
C ASP A 292 -19.30 13.31 16.72
N GLY A 293 -18.30 12.45 16.54
CA GLY A 293 -17.57 12.27 15.31
C GLY A 293 -16.88 13.56 14.82
N LEU A 294 -16.85 13.73 13.51
CA LEU A 294 -16.21 14.82 12.79
C LEU A 294 -17.20 15.88 12.26
N GLU A 295 -18.50 15.75 12.56
CA GLU A 295 -19.58 16.57 11.98
C GLU A 295 -19.33 18.09 12.11
N LYS A 296 -18.91 18.54 13.30
CA LYS A 296 -18.64 19.96 13.58
C LYS A 296 -17.38 20.51 12.92
N TYR A 297 -16.56 19.64 12.33
CA TYR A 297 -15.30 20.00 11.67
C TYR A 297 -15.38 19.92 10.13
N LYS A 298 -16.57 19.66 9.57
CA LYS A 298 -16.81 19.72 8.11
C LYS A 298 -16.29 21.02 7.51
N ASN A 299 -15.70 20.93 6.32
CA ASN A 299 -15.12 22.05 5.58
C ASN A 299 -13.96 22.79 6.33
N GLN A 300 -13.46 22.27 7.44
CA GLN A 300 -12.30 22.82 8.15
C GLN A 300 -11.00 22.17 7.68
N LYS A 301 -9.89 22.90 7.81
CA LYS A 301 -8.55 22.35 7.62
C LYS A 301 -8.20 21.45 8.81
N ILE A 302 -7.66 20.28 8.52
CA ILE A 302 -7.17 19.33 9.51
C ILE A 302 -5.74 18.93 9.19
N VAL A 303 -5.04 18.44 10.22
CA VAL A 303 -3.71 17.85 10.11
C VAL A 303 -3.82 16.39 10.52
N LEU A 304 -3.27 15.50 9.70
CA LEU A 304 -3.14 14.08 9.99
C LEU A 304 -1.69 13.79 10.38
N GLU A 305 -1.49 13.40 11.63
CA GLU A 305 -0.21 12.89 12.11
C GLU A 305 -0.22 11.35 12.01
N LYS A 306 0.79 10.77 11.35
CA LYS A 306 0.89 9.32 11.15
C LYS A 306 1.98 8.73 12.06
N TYR A 307 1.62 7.72 12.85
CA TYR A 307 2.52 7.04 13.78
C TYR A 307 2.57 5.55 13.44
N TYR A 308 3.71 5.09 12.92
CA TYR A 308 3.86 3.70 12.49
C TYR A 308 4.10 2.82 13.71
N VAL A 309 3.44 1.67 13.76
CA VAL A 309 3.55 0.70 14.85
C VAL A 309 4.00 -0.65 14.30
N SER A 310 4.89 -1.34 15.04
CA SER A 310 5.43 -2.62 14.55
C SER A 310 4.36 -3.67 14.41
N LYS A 311 3.43 -3.72 15.36
CA LYS A 311 2.60 -4.89 15.58
C LYS A 311 1.26 -4.45 16.14
N ALA A 312 0.20 -4.61 15.36
CA ALA A 312 -1.16 -4.34 15.76
C ALA A 312 -2.05 -5.53 15.41
N ASN A 313 -2.97 -5.85 16.31
CA ASN A 313 -4.06 -6.78 16.00
C ASN A 313 -5.22 -5.96 15.45
N PHE A 314 -5.69 -6.28 14.25
CA PHE A 314 -6.87 -5.65 13.68
C PHE A 314 -7.68 -6.65 12.87
N SER A 315 -8.97 -6.38 12.73
CA SER A 315 -9.81 -7.12 11.81
C SER A 315 -9.47 -6.70 10.39
N SER A 316 -9.08 -7.69 9.60
CA SER A 316 -8.90 -7.57 8.16
C SER A 316 -9.93 -8.41 7.44
N LEU A 317 -10.27 -8.01 6.23
CA LEU A 317 -11.09 -8.82 5.33
C LEU A 317 -10.23 -9.94 4.74
N ASN A 318 -10.68 -11.20 4.87
CA ASN A 318 -10.00 -12.32 4.21
C ASN A 318 -10.31 -12.32 2.72
N TYR A 319 -9.27 -12.27 1.89
CA TYR A 319 -9.35 -12.38 0.43
C TYR A 319 -9.10 -13.80 -0.10
N ASP A 320 -8.89 -14.80 0.79
CA ASP A 320 -8.57 -16.17 0.37
C ASP A 320 -9.82 -16.98 -0.05
N ASN A 321 -9.66 -17.80 -1.09
CA ASN A 321 -10.68 -18.40 -1.98
C ASN A 321 -11.69 -19.38 -1.34
N GLU A 322 -11.82 -19.44 -0.02
CA GLU A 322 -12.67 -20.46 0.64
C GLU A 322 -13.68 -19.94 1.68
N LYS A 323 -13.73 -18.63 1.97
CA LYS A 323 -14.84 -17.88 2.62
C LYS A 323 -14.36 -16.54 3.15
N LYS A 324 -15.08 -15.47 2.83
CA LYS A 324 -14.85 -14.14 3.43
C LYS A 324 -15.38 -14.12 4.85
N SER A 325 -14.48 -13.98 5.80
CA SER A 325 -14.81 -13.61 7.16
C SER A 325 -13.78 -12.60 7.63
N TYR A 326 -14.19 -11.71 8.53
CA TYR A 326 -13.23 -10.87 9.21
C TYR A 326 -12.37 -11.75 10.10
N TYR A 327 -11.05 -11.69 9.90
CA TYR A 327 -10.08 -12.39 10.72
C TYR A 327 -9.19 -11.38 11.42
N LYS A 328 -8.72 -11.74 12.62
CA LYS A 328 -7.74 -10.92 13.32
C LYS A 328 -6.39 -11.18 12.69
N ILE A 329 -5.87 -10.19 11.99
CA ILE A 329 -4.49 -10.18 11.50
C ILE A 329 -3.60 -9.49 12.53
N ASN A 330 -2.33 -9.89 12.54
CA ASN A 330 -1.29 -9.27 13.31
C ASN A 330 -0.20 -8.77 12.35
N ASP A 331 -0.20 -7.48 12.05
CA ASP A 331 0.65 -6.88 11.02
C ASP A 331 1.17 -5.50 11.47
N PRO A 332 2.19 -4.91 10.80
CA PRO A 332 2.46 -3.49 10.93
C PRO A 332 1.23 -2.65 10.61
N ALA A 333 1.08 -1.55 11.34
CA ALA A 333 -0.02 -0.63 11.16
C ALA A 333 0.46 0.82 11.32
N ALA A 334 -0.41 1.78 11.04
CA ALA A 334 -0.20 3.17 11.40
C ALA A 334 -1.41 3.69 12.19
N ILE A 335 -1.14 4.36 13.30
CA ILE A 335 -2.12 5.20 14.01
C ILE A 335 -2.17 6.53 13.29
N VAL A 336 -3.37 7.01 12.99
CA VAL A 336 -3.61 8.34 12.43
C VAL A 336 -4.30 9.19 13.48
N ALA A 337 -3.67 10.29 13.85
CA ALA A 337 -4.26 11.31 14.71
C ALA A 337 -4.78 12.46 13.85
N ILE A 338 -6.03 12.88 14.09
CA ILE A 338 -6.69 13.96 13.37
C ILE A 338 -6.68 15.19 14.27
N ARG A 339 -6.08 16.29 13.82
CA ARG A 339 -5.98 17.54 14.58
C ARG A 339 -6.63 18.73 13.88
N VAL A 340 -7.20 19.60 14.70
CA VAL A 340 -7.60 20.97 14.34
C VAL A 340 -6.96 21.91 15.34
N ASN A 341 -6.16 22.87 14.87
CA ASN A 341 -5.45 23.85 15.73
C ASN A 341 -4.72 23.15 16.90
N ASP A 342 -3.90 22.14 16.60
CA ASP A 342 -3.15 21.29 17.54
C ASP A 342 -3.99 20.40 18.50
N LYS A 343 -5.31 20.57 18.53
CA LYS A 343 -6.21 19.75 19.33
C LYS A 343 -6.50 18.43 18.63
N LEU A 344 -6.31 17.30 19.33
CA LEU A 344 -6.75 15.98 18.89
C LEU A 344 -8.29 15.93 18.84
N ILE A 345 -8.85 15.70 17.66
CA ILE A 345 -10.30 15.62 17.44
C ILE A 345 -10.80 14.24 17.04
N GLY A 346 -9.88 13.32 16.74
CA GLY A 346 -10.18 11.94 16.39
C GLY A 346 -8.91 11.15 16.14
N LYS A 347 -9.03 9.82 16.15
CA LYS A 347 -7.93 8.90 15.90
C LYS A 347 -8.43 7.57 15.35
N PHE A 348 -7.67 6.97 14.46
CA PHE A 348 -7.94 5.63 13.94
C PHE A 348 -6.63 4.92 13.63
N MET A 349 -6.70 3.68 13.17
CA MET A 349 -5.55 2.89 12.75
C MET A 349 -5.84 2.20 11.42
N TYR A 350 -4.81 1.90 10.63
CA TYR A 350 -4.93 1.07 9.45
C TYR A 350 -3.73 0.14 9.30
N GLY A 351 -3.92 -1.02 8.66
CA GLY A 351 -2.84 -1.95 8.37
C GLY A 351 -1.94 -1.47 7.23
N ILE A 352 -0.62 -1.56 7.37
CA ILE A 352 0.30 -1.08 6.31
C ILE A 352 0.14 -1.89 5.02
N SER A 353 -0.04 -3.20 5.15
CA SER A 353 -0.24 -4.10 4.00
C SER A 353 -1.69 -4.17 3.52
N TYR A 354 -2.61 -3.64 4.33
CA TYR A 354 -4.04 -3.63 4.07
C TYR A 354 -4.58 -2.22 4.36
N PRO A 355 -4.15 -1.21 3.59
CA PRO A 355 -4.53 0.18 3.84
C PRO A 355 -6.04 0.45 3.73
N GLN A 356 -6.80 -0.46 3.14
CA GLN A 356 -8.25 -0.45 3.10
C GLN A 356 -8.90 -0.76 4.46
N ASP A 357 -8.17 -1.44 5.36
CA ASP A 357 -8.66 -1.84 6.68
C ASP A 357 -8.50 -0.71 7.70
N VAL A 358 -9.35 0.30 7.57
CA VAL A 358 -9.48 1.37 8.57
C VAL A 358 -10.21 0.82 9.80
N VAL A 359 -9.57 0.87 10.95
CA VAL A 359 -10.08 0.31 12.21
C VAL A 359 -9.90 1.27 13.37
N ARG A 360 -10.63 1.02 14.46
CA ARG A 360 -10.36 1.64 15.76
C ARG A 360 -9.03 1.16 16.33
N LEU A 361 -8.55 1.85 17.37
CA LEU A 361 -7.31 1.46 18.04
C LEU A 361 -7.39 0.12 18.80
N ASP A 362 -8.60 -0.38 19.10
CA ASP A 362 -8.82 -1.73 19.63
C ASP A 362 -8.86 -2.80 18.53
N GLY A 363 -8.61 -2.41 17.28
CA GLY A 363 -8.56 -3.30 16.12
C GLY A 363 -9.91 -3.70 15.56
N LYS A 364 -11.00 -3.06 15.99
CA LYS A 364 -12.34 -3.32 15.45
C LYS A 364 -12.64 -2.46 14.22
N ASN A 365 -13.17 -3.09 13.18
CA ASN A 365 -13.65 -2.39 11.99
C ASN A 365 -15.07 -1.83 12.18
N LEU A 366 -15.58 -1.13 11.17
CA LEU A 366 -16.91 -0.54 11.19
C LEU A 366 -18.03 -1.58 11.41
N MET A 367 -17.96 -2.74 10.78
CA MET A 367 -18.98 -3.78 10.96
C MET A 367 -19.03 -4.25 12.42
N GLU A 368 -17.89 -4.53 13.04
CA GLU A 368 -17.82 -4.96 14.44
C GLU A 368 -18.34 -3.91 15.42
N VAL A 369 -18.25 -2.63 15.10
CA VAL A 369 -18.67 -1.54 16.01
C VAL A 369 -20.06 -0.98 15.71
N THR A 370 -20.60 -1.19 14.51
CA THR A 370 -21.94 -0.72 14.12
C THR A 370 -22.95 -1.84 13.90
N ASN A 371 -22.48 -3.08 13.79
CA ASN A 371 -23.26 -4.26 13.40
C ASN A 371 -23.98 -4.11 12.05
N LYS A 372 -23.38 -3.36 11.11
CA LYS A 372 -23.85 -3.20 9.73
C LYS A 372 -22.84 -3.78 8.76
N SER A 373 -23.31 -4.49 7.73
CA SER A 373 -22.45 -4.88 6.61
C SER A 373 -21.90 -3.63 5.90
N TYR A 374 -20.87 -3.80 5.08
CA TYR A 374 -20.30 -2.66 4.35
C TYR A 374 -21.30 -2.12 3.32
N SER A 375 -21.99 -2.98 2.56
CA SER A 375 -23.07 -2.56 1.64
C SER A 375 -24.23 -1.86 2.36
N ASP A 376 -24.68 -2.37 3.50
CA ASP A 376 -25.73 -1.72 4.30
C ASP A 376 -25.30 -0.35 4.78
N TRP A 377 -24.07 -0.23 5.28
CA TRP A 377 -23.53 1.07 5.68
C TRP A 377 -23.40 2.00 4.47
N LEU A 378 -22.83 1.53 3.36
CA LEU A 378 -22.65 2.29 2.13
C LEU A 378 -24.00 2.79 1.60
N SER A 379 -25.05 1.99 1.64
CA SER A 379 -26.40 2.40 1.24
C SER A 379 -26.92 3.57 2.07
N THR A 380 -26.51 3.70 3.34
CA THR A 380 -26.88 4.88 4.14
C THR A 380 -26.06 6.12 3.78
N ILE A 381 -24.84 5.98 3.25
CA ILE A 381 -23.94 7.10 2.95
C ILE A 381 -24.09 7.62 1.52
N MET A 382 -24.35 6.73 0.56
CA MET A 382 -24.58 7.09 -0.83
C MET A 382 -25.85 7.94 -0.96
N ARG A 383 -25.77 9.01 -1.74
CA ARG A 383 -26.94 9.84 -2.08
C ARG A 383 -27.92 9.06 -2.94
N ASN A 384 -29.17 9.48 -2.86
CA ASN A 384 -30.22 9.07 -3.80
C ASN A 384 -30.37 10.13 -4.90
N ASP A 385 -29.27 10.42 -5.60
CA ASP A 385 -29.21 11.35 -6.73
C ASP A 385 -29.84 10.75 -8.01
N GLU A 386 -29.91 11.52 -9.09
CA GLU A 386 -30.51 11.09 -10.36
C GLU A 386 -29.83 9.84 -10.92
N ASP A 387 -28.49 9.78 -10.84
CA ASP A 387 -27.69 8.63 -11.26
C ASP A 387 -28.01 7.38 -10.43
N SER A 388 -28.14 7.51 -9.10
CA SER A 388 -28.55 6.42 -8.21
C SER A 388 -29.91 5.87 -8.62
N GLN A 389 -30.86 6.75 -8.91
CA GLN A 389 -32.21 6.38 -9.33
C GLN A 389 -32.23 5.72 -10.70
N GLU A 390 -31.31 6.07 -11.59
CA GLU A 390 -31.12 5.39 -12.87
C GLU A 390 -30.57 3.98 -12.64
N LEU A 391 -29.50 3.84 -11.85
CA LEU A 391 -28.89 2.54 -11.53
C LEU A 391 -29.87 1.61 -10.79
N ALA A 392 -30.77 2.15 -9.97
CA ALA A 392 -31.80 1.39 -9.26
C ALA A 392 -32.82 0.71 -10.18
N LYS A 393 -33.01 1.23 -11.40
CA LYS A 393 -33.92 0.66 -12.41
C LYS A 393 -33.29 -0.47 -13.21
N LEU A 394 -31.95 -0.60 -13.17
CA LEU A 394 -31.24 -1.61 -13.93
C LEU A 394 -31.36 -2.98 -13.26
N SER A 395 -31.61 -4.00 -14.07
CA SER A 395 -31.38 -5.38 -13.65
C SER A 395 -29.88 -5.65 -13.50
N SER A 396 -29.51 -6.76 -12.87
CA SER A 396 -28.11 -7.20 -12.79
C SER A 396 -27.46 -7.33 -14.18
N VAL A 397 -28.20 -7.87 -15.16
CA VAL A 397 -27.76 -7.98 -16.56
C VAL A 397 -27.58 -6.61 -17.21
N ASP A 398 -28.52 -5.68 -16.99
CA ASP A 398 -28.42 -4.35 -17.60
C ASP A 398 -27.29 -3.51 -16.99
N LEU A 399 -26.96 -3.72 -15.71
CA LEU A 399 -25.78 -3.11 -15.10
C LEU A 399 -24.49 -3.60 -15.76
N ILE A 400 -24.36 -4.92 -16.01
CA ILE A 400 -23.19 -5.51 -16.70
C ILE A 400 -23.07 -4.92 -18.11
N LYS A 401 -24.19 -4.82 -18.84
CA LYS A 401 -24.22 -4.18 -20.16
C LYS A 401 -23.78 -2.72 -20.09
N LYS A 402 -24.28 -1.96 -19.11
CA LYS A 402 -23.89 -0.56 -18.90
C LYS A 402 -22.39 -0.44 -18.63
N TYR A 403 -21.82 -1.29 -17.77
CA TYR A 403 -20.38 -1.29 -17.47
C TYR A 403 -19.53 -1.47 -18.72
N TYR A 404 -19.78 -2.52 -19.50
CA TYR A 404 -19.02 -2.79 -20.71
C TYR A 404 -19.28 -1.78 -21.83
N THR A 405 -20.48 -1.21 -21.93
CA THR A 405 -20.76 -0.08 -22.84
C THR A 405 -19.92 1.14 -22.48
N MET A 406 -19.75 1.41 -21.18
CA MET A 406 -18.87 2.49 -20.72
C MET A 406 -17.39 2.19 -21.00
N LEU A 407 -16.95 0.92 -20.87
CA LEU A 407 -15.61 0.52 -21.26
C LEU A 407 -15.34 0.70 -22.76
N ASP A 408 -16.26 0.26 -23.63
CA ASP A 408 -16.17 0.44 -25.08
C ASP A 408 -16.07 1.93 -25.47
N ALA A 409 -16.82 2.78 -24.77
CA ALA A 409 -16.78 4.23 -24.97
C ALA A 409 -15.56 4.93 -24.35
N GLY A 410 -14.70 4.21 -23.61
CA GLY A 410 -13.57 4.77 -22.89
C GLY A 410 -13.96 5.71 -21.73
N ASP A 411 -15.11 5.47 -21.09
CA ASP A 411 -15.62 6.28 -19.98
C ASP A 411 -15.01 5.86 -18.63
N ASN A 412 -14.24 6.78 -18.02
CA ASN A 412 -13.61 6.56 -16.71
C ASN A 412 -14.63 6.32 -15.58
N ASN A 413 -15.89 6.72 -15.76
CA ASN A 413 -16.94 6.48 -14.78
C ASN A 413 -17.32 4.99 -14.69
N ALA A 414 -16.86 4.12 -15.61
CA ALA A 414 -17.04 2.68 -15.49
C ALA A 414 -16.52 2.14 -14.14
N ASN A 415 -15.39 2.68 -13.65
CA ASN A 415 -14.86 2.38 -12.31
C ASN A 415 -15.86 2.62 -11.18
N LYS A 416 -16.77 3.58 -11.36
CA LYS A 416 -17.67 4.03 -10.31
C LYS A 416 -18.93 3.17 -10.19
N LEU A 417 -19.14 2.24 -11.13
CA LEU A 417 -20.13 1.16 -11.02
C LEU A 417 -19.66 0.03 -10.09
N TRP A 418 -18.37 -0.01 -9.78
CA TRP A 418 -17.82 -0.91 -8.77
C TRP A 418 -18.18 -0.43 -7.37
N LEU A 419 -18.30 -1.39 -6.45
CA LEU A 419 -18.42 -1.13 -5.03
C LEU A 419 -17.19 -0.35 -4.60
N ALA A 420 -17.42 0.77 -3.90
CA ALA A 420 -16.34 1.63 -3.49
C ALA A 420 -15.48 0.92 -2.43
N GLU A 421 -14.18 0.86 -2.66
CA GLU A 421 -13.22 0.38 -1.65
C GLU A 421 -12.70 1.55 -0.83
N LEU A 422 -12.12 1.31 0.36
CA LEU A 422 -11.52 2.37 1.17
C LEU A 422 -9.99 2.33 1.06
N SER A 423 -9.32 3.46 1.32
CA SER A 423 -7.86 3.46 1.51
C SER A 423 -7.45 4.56 2.47
N ALA A 424 -6.64 4.20 3.46
CA ALA A 424 -6.14 5.11 4.48
C ALA A 424 -4.92 5.93 4.04
N VAL A 425 -4.17 5.49 3.02
CA VAL A 425 -2.85 6.04 2.68
C VAL A 425 -2.93 7.51 2.29
N SER A 426 -3.93 7.87 1.49
CA SER A 426 -4.04 9.21 0.90
C SER A 426 -5.00 10.15 1.65
N GLY A 427 -5.67 9.68 2.71
CA GLY A 427 -6.83 10.39 3.29
C GLY A 427 -7.99 10.56 2.29
N LYS A 428 -7.89 9.88 1.15
CA LYS A 428 -8.90 9.65 0.12
C LYS A 428 -8.95 8.14 -0.10
N VAL A 429 -10.09 7.65 -0.57
CA VAL A 429 -10.15 6.30 -1.15
C VAL A 429 -9.11 6.19 -2.26
N SER A 430 -8.46 5.03 -2.30
CA SER A 430 -7.53 4.67 -3.36
C SER A 430 -8.24 4.98 -4.68
N GLN A 431 -7.67 5.88 -5.49
CA GLN A 431 -7.96 5.85 -6.92
C GLN A 431 -7.30 4.61 -7.53
N GLN A 432 -7.47 3.43 -6.93
CA GLN A 432 -7.45 2.18 -7.66
C GLN A 432 -8.65 2.26 -8.59
N VAL A 433 -8.47 3.10 -9.61
CA VAL A 433 -8.97 2.84 -10.93
C VAL A 433 -8.69 1.36 -11.14
N ASN A 434 -9.73 0.59 -11.37
CA ASN A 434 -9.54 -0.73 -11.92
C ASN A 434 -8.63 -0.52 -13.13
N GLN A 435 -7.41 -1.08 -13.06
CA GLN A 435 -6.37 -0.86 -14.06
C GLN A 435 -6.91 -1.13 -15.47
N GLU A 436 -7.88 -2.05 -15.57
CA GLU A 436 -8.67 -2.30 -16.77
C GLU A 436 -9.32 -1.03 -17.33
N VAL A 437 -10.06 -0.25 -16.54
CA VAL A 437 -10.75 0.95 -17.05
C VAL A 437 -9.77 1.96 -17.63
N ASP A 438 -8.61 2.18 -17.00
CA ASP A 438 -7.56 3.04 -17.55
C ASP A 438 -6.93 2.46 -18.81
N GLU A 439 -6.71 1.14 -18.84
CA GLU A 439 -6.20 0.44 -20.02
C GLU A 439 -7.17 0.57 -21.21
N PHE A 440 -8.48 0.47 -20.97
CA PHE A 440 -9.54 0.60 -21.97
C PHE A 440 -9.69 2.02 -22.50
N LYS A 441 -9.72 3.02 -21.62
CA LYS A 441 -9.97 4.44 -21.94
C LYS A 441 -9.31 4.94 -23.22
N ASP A 442 -8.01 4.68 -23.37
CA ASP A 442 -7.23 5.21 -24.49
C ASP A 442 -6.96 4.17 -25.58
N ASN A 443 -7.07 2.87 -25.25
CA ASN A 443 -6.58 1.79 -26.10
C ASN A 443 -7.68 0.93 -26.72
N VAL A 444 -8.93 0.97 -26.24
CA VAL A 444 -10.01 0.18 -26.86
C VAL A 444 -10.27 0.68 -28.29
N GLU A 445 -10.35 -0.25 -29.23
CA GLU A 445 -10.80 -0.04 -30.61
C GLU A 445 -12.26 -0.46 -30.74
N TYR A 446 -12.60 -1.62 -30.16
CA TYR A 446 -13.97 -2.02 -29.88
C TYR A 446 -14.02 -3.01 -28.70
N LEU A 447 -15.18 -3.07 -28.06
CA LEU A 447 -15.61 -4.14 -27.18
C LEU A 447 -17.04 -4.55 -27.54
N LEU A 448 -17.22 -5.84 -27.85
CA LEU A 448 -18.53 -6.42 -28.10
C LEU A 448 -18.93 -7.28 -26.91
N ILE A 449 -20.16 -7.09 -26.44
CA ILE A 449 -20.78 -7.95 -25.42
C ILE A 449 -21.62 -9.02 -26.13
N GLY A 450 -21.38 -10.27 -25.77
CA GLY A 450 -22.17 -11.42 -26.16
C GLY A 450 -23.20 -11.82 -25.10
N ASP A 451 -23.33 -13.11 -24.85
CA ASP A 451 -24.27 -13.65 -23.88
C ASP A 451 -23.85 -13.33 -22.44
N ILE A 452 -24.84 -12.97 -21.60
CA ILE A 452 -24.68 -12.83 -20.15
C ILE A 452 -25.54 -13.93 -19.52
N LYS A 453 -24.90 -14.90 -18.87
CA LYS A 453 -25.55 -16.07 -18.27
C LYS A 453 -25.32 -16.07 -16.77
N LYS A 454 -26.40 -16.25 -16.00
CA LYS A 454 -26.29 -16.41 -14.55
C LYS A 454 -25.39 -17.61 -14.25
N SER A 455 -24.40 -17.39 -13.40
CA SER A 455 -23.41 -18.40 -13.03
C SER A 455 -23.76 -18.98 -11.66
N GLU A 456 -23.65 -20.30 -11.53
CA GLU A 456 -23.87 -21.03 -10.26
C GLU A 456 -22.62 -21.07 -9.37
N ILE A 457 -21.66 -20.18 -9.62
CA ILE A 457 -20.40 -20.16 -8.88
C ILE A 457 -20.66 -19.97 -7.38
N ASP A 458 -20.05 -20.87 -6.61
CA ASP A 458 -19.98 -20.74 -5.16
C ASP A 458 -19.22 -19.45 -4.82
N ALA A 459 -19.93 -18.48 -4.24
CA ALA A 459 -19.43 -17.16 -3.89
C ALA A 459 -18.22 -17.20 -2.92
N SER A 460 -17.91 -18.38 -2.37
CA SER A 460 -16.70 -18.67 -1.60
C SER A 460 -15.39 -18.47 -2.40
N SER A 461 -15.42 -18.66 -3.72
CA SER A 461 -14.24 -18.68 -4.62
C SER A 461 -13.84 -17.33 -5.23
N LEU A 462 -14.52 -16.25 -4.88
CA LEU A 462 -14.33 -14.92 -5.48
C LEU A 462 -13.57 -13.99 -4.55
N GLU A 463 -12.69 -13.14 -5.06
CA GLU A 463 -11.94 -12.11 -4.29
C GLU A 463 -12.79 -10.92 -3.80
N ALA A 464 -14.11 -10.91 -4.05
CA ALA A 464 -14.99 -9.78 -3.69
C ALA A 464 -14.97 -9.41 -2.18
N ILE A 465 -15.31 -8.19 -1.80
CA ILE A 465 -14.90 -7.63 -0.49
C ILE A 465 -15.80 -7.97 0.70
N THR A 466 -16.87 -8.76 0.54
CA THR A 466 -17.87 -8.89 1.62
C THR A 466 -18.55 -10.26 1.71
N PRO A 467 -18.75 -10.80 2.93
CA PRO A 467 -19.75 -11.85 3.17
C PRO A 467 -21.12 -11.20 3.19
N GLU A 468 -21.82 -11.20 2.06
CA GLU A 468 -23.12 -10.54 1.93
C GLU A 468 -24.18 -11.49 1.41
N ASP A 469 -25.35 -11.43 2.05
CA ASP A 469 -26.60 -11.90 1.48
C ASP A 469 -26.91 -10.98 0.27
N HIS A 470 -27.33 -11.56 -0.87
CA HIS A 470 -27.62 -10.87 -2.15
C HIS A 470 -26.46 -10.69 -3.16
N ILE A 471 -25.54 -11.65 -3.23
CA ILE A 471 -24.56 -11.74 -4.31
C ILE A 471 -25.15 -12.47 -5.53
N GLU A 472 -24.96 -11.90 -6.73
CA GLU A 472 -25.25 -12.56 -8.01
C GLU A 472 -23.99 -12.60 -8.88
N SER A 473 -23.74 -13.74 -9.53
CA SER A 473 -22.60 -13.93 -10.44
C SER A 473 -23.08 -14.26 -11.85
N PHE A 474 -22.37 -13.75 -12.86
CA PHE A 474 -22.71 -13.93 -14.27
C PHE A 474 -21.47 -14.18 -15.10
N THR A 475 -21.48 -15.21 -15.92
CA THR A 475 -20.50 -15.38 -17.00
C THR A 475 -20.91 -14.47 -18.15
N THR A 476 -19.99 -13.64 -18.62
CA THR A 476 -20.25 -12.64 -19.67
C THR A 476 -19.29 -12.85 -20.83
N ASP A 477 -19.80 -13.21 -22.00
CA ASP A 477 -18.98 -13.33 -23.20
C ASP A 477 -18.63 -11.92 -23.71
N ILE A 478 -17.36 -11.67 -23.98
CA ILE A 478 -16.85 -10.43 -24.56
C ILE A 478 -15.90 -10.73 -25.72
N ASP A 479 -15.86 -9.84 -26.70
CA ASP A 479 -14.83 -9.82 -27.74
C ASP A 479 -14.21 -8.43 -27.78
N VAL A 480 -12.92 -8.35 -27.46
CA VAL A 480 -12.22 -7.07 -27.26
C VAL A 480 -11.10 -6.92 -28.25
N LYS A 481 -10.98 -5.72 -28.83
CA LYS A 481 -9.83 -5.33 -29.62
C LYS A 481 -9.26 -4.01 -29.13
N PHE A 482 -7.96 -4.02 -28.86
CA PHE A 482 -7.19 -2.84 -28.51
C PHE A 482 -6.33 -2.37 -29.69
N LYS A 483 -6.09 -1.07 -29.77
CA LYS A 483 -5.17 -0.41 -30.73
C LYS A 483 -3.73 -0.93 -30.60
N LYS A 484 -3.36 -1.39 -29.41
CA LYS A 484 -2.08 -2.03 -29.06
C LYS A 484 -2.37 -3.14 -28.07
N GLU A 485 -1.72 -4.30 -28.20
CA GLU A 485 -1.84 -5.35 -27.19
C GLU A 485 -1.39 -4.82 -25.81
N ILE A 486 -2.27 -5.01 -24.82
CA ILE A 486 -2.09 -4.62 -23.41
C ILE A 486 -2.06 -5.89 -22.53
N SER A 487 -2.37 -5.78 -21.25
CA SER A 487 -2.45 -6.89 -20.31
C SER A 487 -3.56 -7.90 -20.67
N ILE A 488 -4.64 -7.42 -21.31
CA ILE A 488 -5.73 -8.22 -21.88
C ILE A 488 -5.43 -8.49 -23.36
N LEU A 489 -5.49 -9.76 -23.76
CA LEU A 489 -5.27 -10.16 -25.15
C LEU A 489 -6.48 -9.80 -26.02
N ASN A 490 -6.24 -9.46 -27.28
CA ASN A 490 -7.32 -9.31 -28.25
C ASN A 490 -8.07 -10.64 -28.44
N GLY A 491 -9.38 -10.56 -28.62
CA GLY A 491 -10.24 -11.69 -28.94
C GLY A 491 -11.29 -11.98 -27.88
N GLN A 492 -11.80 -13.21 -27.92
CA GLN A 492 -12.91 -13.65 -27.08
C GLN A 492 -12.46 -14.06 -25.68
N ASP A 493 -13.25 -13.65 -24.69
CA ASP A 493 -13.10 -14.01 -23.29
C ASP A 493 -14.49 -14.15 -22.63
N SER A 494 -14.57 -14.86 -21.51
CA SER A 494 -15.83 -15.13 -20.80
C SER A 494 -15.69 -14.87 -19.29
N PRO A 495 -15.36 -13.64 -18.85
CA PRO A 495 -15.19 -13.33 -17.45
C PRO A 495 -16.47 -13.53 -16.62
N ILE A 496 -16.27 -13.84 -15.35
CA ILE A 496 -17.32 -13.91 -14.33
C ILE A 496 -17.42 -12.55 -13.66
N ILE A 497 -18.57 -11.89 -13.76
CA ILE A 497 -18.88 -10.62 -13.09
C ILE A 497 -19.76 -10.90 -11.88
N THR A 498 -19.34 -10.39 -10.73
CA THR A 498 -20.06 -10.54 -9.46
C THR A 498 -20.61 -9.21 -9.01
N LEU A 499 -21.88 -9.21 -8.60
CA LEU A 499 -22.64 -8.04 -8.22
C LEU A 499 -23.20 -8.17 -6.81
N VAL A 500 -23.34 -7.05 -6.10
CA VAL A 500 -24.14 -6.93 -4.88
C VAL A 500 -25.21 -5.86 -5.08
N LYS A 501 -26.40 -6.07 -4.51
CA LYS A 501 -27.46 -5.05 -4.47
C LYS A 501 -27.34 -4.23 -3.18
N LEU A 502 -27.14 -2.91 -3.31
CA LEU A 502 -27.03 -2.02 -2.14
C LEU A 502 -28.38 -1.85 -1.41
N ASP A 503 -29.41 -1.49 -2.16
CA ASP A 503 -30.81 -1.45 -1.74
C ASP A 503 -31.72 -1.28 -2.97
N ASN A 504 -33.03 -1.18 -2.78
CA ASN A 504 -33.99 -1.00 -3.87
C ASN A 504 -33.93 0.38 -4.56
N ASN A 505 -33.34 1.39 -3.93
CA ASN A 505 -33.24 2.77 -4.40
C ASN A 505 -31.85 3.08 -5.01
N LYS A 506 -30.87 2.19 -4.86
CA LYS A 506 -29.49 2.39 -5.33
C LYS A 506 -29.02 1.32 -6.32
N GLY A 507 -29.73 0.21 -6.41
CA GLY A 507 -29.46 -0.86 -7.38
C GLY A 507 -28.20 -1.66 -7.08
N TYR A 508 -27.65 -2.28 -8.13
CA TYR A 508 -26.50 -3.17 -8.04
C TYR A 508 -25.16 -2.42 -8.16
N ARG A 509 -24.09 -3.02 -7.64
CA ARG A 509 -22.69 -2.61 -7.83
C ARG A 509 -21.83 -3.83 -8.14
N ILE A 510 -20.77 -3.63 -8.92
CA ILE A 510 -19.80 -4.68 -9.24
C ILE A 510 -18.85 -4.86 -8.05
N VAL A 511 -18.67 -6.08 -7.58
CA VAL A 511 -17.79 -6.38 -6.43
C VAL A 511 -16.60 -7.25 -6.81
N GLY A 512 -16.59 -7.79 -8.03
CA GLY A 512 -15.52 -8.65 -8.51
C GLY A 512 -15.66 -8.98 -9.99
N LYS A 513 -14.51 -9.24 -10.61
CA LYS A 513 -14.37 -9.85 -11.93
C LYS A 513 -13.35 -10.97 -11.82
N GLY A 514 -13.72 -12.19 -12.18
CA GLY A 514 -12.84 -13.36 -12.27
C GLY A 514 -12.75 -13.90 -13.69
N HIS A 515 -11.77 -14.75 -13.95
CA HIS A 515 -11.61 -15.50 -15.21
C HIS A 515 -11.63 -17.00 -14.97
#